data_AF-W5W8J2-F1
#
_entry.id   AF-W5W8J2-F1
#
_cell.length_a   1.000
_cell.length_b   1.000
_cell.length_c   1.000
_cell.angle_alpha   90.00
_cell.angle_beta   90.00
_cell.angle_gamma   90.00
#
_symmetry.space_group_name_H-M   'P 1'
#
loop_
_entity.id
_entity.type
_entity.pdbx_description
1 polymer ?
#
loop_
_entity_poly.entity_id
_entity_poly.type
_entity_poly.pdbx_seq_one_letter_code
_entity_poly.pdbx_strand_id
1 'polypeptide(L)'
;MAIAPDLGEAVQQVGAAVRYASALDPVVREAAVLLVASHHRCAFEWHAHEDSARKLGLDDRQLDQLRGGTPPSGLPKAATRALLTVNTMLRTASLDDDAYADTVAELGERGLAELVWLTGYYSMLALALAVFDPPNPLGPER
;
A
#
# COMPACT_ATOMS: atom_id res chain seq x y z
N MET A 1 7.78 -4.08 -17.12
CA MET A 1 8.64 -5.26 -16.96
C MET A 1 9.23 -5.75 -18.28
N ALA A 2 8.43 -6.18 -19.26
CA ALA A 2 8.95 -6.73 -20.52
C ALA A 2 9.76 -5.75 -21.40
N ILE A 3 9.52 -4.44 -21.26
CA ILE A 3 10.19 -3.40 -22.07
C ILE A 3 11.64 -3.19 -21.64
N ALA A 4 11.95 -3.35 -20.34
CA ALA A 4 13.29 -3.19 -19.77
C ALA A 4 13.53 -4.35 -18.77
N PRO A 5 14.00 -5.52 -19.24
CA PRO A 5 13.93 -6.77 -18.48
C PRO A 5 14.75 -6.74 -17.20
N ASP A 6 16.01 -6.29 -17.24
CA ASP A 6 16.89 -6.28 -16.06
C ASP A 6 16.34 -5.37 -14.94
N LEU A 7 15.85 -4.18 -15.30
CA LEU A 7 15.20 -3.28 -14.35
C LEU A 7 13.89 -3.88 -13.84
N GLY A 8 13.12 -4.52 -14.74
CA GLY A 8 11.88 -5.16 -14.39
C GLY A 8 12.06 -6.31 -13.40
N GLU A 9 13.10 -7.11 -13.56
CA GLU A 9 13.47 -8.17 -12.62
C GLU A 9 13.81 -7.59 -11.24
N ALA A 10 14.63 -6.55 -11.18
CA ALA A 10 14.96 -5.89 -9.91
C ALA A 10 13.70 -5.35 -9.21
N VAL A 11 12.78 -4.71 -9.94
CA VAL A 11 11.51 -4.23 -9.40
C VAL A 11 10.64 -5.40 -8.90
N GLN A 12 10.61 -6.53 -9.62
CA GLN A 12 9.88 -7.71 -9.17
C GLN A 12 10.44 -8.28 -7.87
N GLN A 13 11.76 -8.25 -7.67
CA GLN A 13 12.39 -8.69 -6.42
C GLN A 13 12.01 -7.78 -5.23
N VAL A 14 11.93 -6.46 -5.44
CA VAL A 14 11.40 -5.54 -4.41
C VAL A 14 9.96 -5.92 -4.05
N GLY A 15 9.11 -6.17 -5.05
CA GLY A 15 7.73 -6.59 -4.83
C GLY A 15 7.59 -7.94 -4.12
N ALA A 16 8.50 -8.88 -4.37
CA ALA A 16 8.55 -10.14 -3.67
C ALA A 16 8.95 -9.94 -2.20
N ALA A 17 9.94 -9.09 -1.92
CA ALA A 17 10.34 -8.75 -0.57
C ALA A 17 9.19 -8.08 0.22
N VAL A 18 8.51 -7.09 -0.37
CA VAL A 18 7.36 -6.40 0.25
C VAL A 18 6.20 -7.37 0.55
N ARG A 19 5.93 -8.35 -0.32
CA ARG A 19 4.79 -9.28 -0.16
C ARG A 19 5.09 -10.50 0.70
N TYR A 20 6.30 -11.04 0.64
CA TYR A 20 6.60 -12.35 1.22
C TYR A 20 7.68 -12.32 2.30
N ALA A 21 8.52 -11.29 2.34
CA ALA A 21 9.57 -11.12 3.36
C ALA A 21 9.28 -10.01 4.38
N SER A 22 8.16 -9.30 4.22
CA SER A 22 7.74 -8.24 5.14
C SER A 22 7.33 -8.81 6.49
N ALA A 23 7.71 -8.10 7.57
CA ALA A 23 7.29 -8.35 8.93
C ALA A 23 6.05 -7.53 9.34
N LEU A 24 5.52 -6.69 8.44
CA LEU A 24 4.26 -5.99 8.67
C LEU A 24 3.11 -6.99 8.86
N ASP A 25 2.19 -6.62 9.73
CA ASP A 25 0.93 -7.32 9.86
C ASP A 25 0.23 -7.39 8.48
N PRO A 26 -0.27 -8.57 8.05
CA PRO A 26 -0.91 -8.72 6.75
C PRO A 26 -2.07 -7.74 6.50
N VAL A 27 -2.88 -7.43 7.52
CA VAL A 27 -3.98 -6.45 7.42
C VAL A 27 -3.42 -5.06 7.12
N VAL A 28 -2.35 -4.66 7.81
CA VAL A 28 -1.66 -3.39 7.57
C VAL A 28 -1.11 -3.33 6.15
N ARG A 29 -0.47 -4.41 5.69
CA ARG A 29 0.10 -4.48 4.35
C ARG A 29 -0.98 -4.28 3.28
N GLU A 30 -2.05 -5.06 3.30
CA GLU A 30 -3.12 -4.94 2.30
C GLU A 30 -3.82 -3.57 2.37
N ALA A 31 -4.13 -3.07 3.57
CA ALA A 31 -4.76 -1.76 3.73
C ALA A 31 -3.86 -0.61 3.26
N ALA A 32 -2.54 -0.70 3.46
CA ALA A 32 -1.59 0.28 2.94
C ALA A 32 -1.56 0.28 1.42
N VAL A 33 -1.57 -0.89 0.77
CA VAL A 33 -1.66 -1.00 -0.69
C VAL A 33 -2.97 -0.38 -1.20
N LEU A 34 -4.09 -0.65 -0.55
CA LEU A 34 -5.38 -0.06 -0.92
C LEU A 34 -5.40 1.47 -0.76
N LEU A 35 -4.76 2.04 0.25
CA LEU A 35 -4.59 3.49 0.36
C LEU A 35 -3.75 4.08 -0.78
N VAL A 36 -2.65 3.42 -1.15
CA VAL A 36 -1.81 3.83 -2.28
C VAL A 36 -2.62 3.77 -3.58
N ALA A 37 -3.34 2.67 -3.80
CA ALA A 37 -4.20 2.49 -4.96
C ALA A 37 -5.28 3.58 -5.05
N SER A 38 -5.97 3.88 -3.96
CA SER A 38 -6.96 4.98 -3.92
C SER A 38 -6.34 6.35 -4.16
N HIS A 39 -5.17 6.62 -3.59
CA HIS A 39 -4.48 7.91 -3.77
C HIS A 39 -4.12 8.14 -5.25
N HIS A 40 -3.57 7.13 -5.92
CA HIS A 40 -3.18 7.20 -7.34
C HIS A 40 -4.31 6.85 -8.31
N ARG A 41 -5.51 6.50 -7.81
CA ARG A 41 -6.65 6.02 -8.61
C ARG A 41 -6.32 4.78 -9.44
N CYS A 42 -5.52 3.87 -8.88
CA CYS A 42 -5.08 2.65 -9.53
C CYS A 42 -6.11 1.51 -9.33
N ALA A 43 -7.05 1.36 -10.27
CA ALA A 43 -8.08 0.34 -10.19
C ALA A 43 -7.52 -1.09 -10.23
N PHE A 44 -6.43 -1.32 -10.95
CA PHE A 44 -5.77 -2.62 -11.04
C PHE A 44 -5.24 -3.07 -9.67
N GLU A 45 -4.48 -2.22 -8.98
CA GLU A 45 -3.99 -2.53 -7.63
C GLU A 45 -5.15 -2.70 -6.65
N TRP A 46 -6.16 -1.83 -6.73
CA TRP A 46 -7.34 -1.97 -5.90
C TRP A 46 -7.97 -3.37 -6.04
N HIS A 47 -8.28 -3.77 -7.27
CA HIS A 47 -8.93 -5.05 -7.53
C HIS A 47 -8.05 -6.24 -7.15
N ALA A 48 -6.73 -6.16 -7.39
CA ALA A 48 -5.80 -7.21 -7.03
C ALA A 48 -5.69 -7.45 -5.51
N HIS A 49 -5.99 -6.44 -4.69
CA HIS A 49 -5.78 -6.47 -3.24
C HIS A 49 -7.08 -6.51 -2.41
N GLU A 50 -8.22 -6.08 -2.96
CA GLU A 50 -9.51 -6.04 -2.22
C GLU A 50 -9.90 -7.42 -1.67
N ASP A 51 -9.84 -8.47 -2.49
CA ASP A 51 -10.20 -9.84 -2.05
C ASP A 51 -9.28 -10.36 -0.94
N SER A 52 -8.00 -10.01 -0.99
CA SER A 52 -7.03 -10.39 0.04
C SER A 52 -7.31 -9.66 1.35
N ALA A 53 -7.60 -8.36 1.29
CA ALA A 53 -8.00 -7.57 2.46
C ALA A 53 -9.28 -8.13 3.12
N ARG A 54 -10.30 -8.49 2.32
CA ARG A 54 -11.52 -9.13 2.81
C ARG A 54 -11.24 -10.45 3.54
N LYS A 55 -10.39 -11.30 2.97
CA LYS A 55 -10.00 -12.59 3.58
C LYS A 55 -9.25 -12.43 4.90
N LEU A 56 -8.55 -11.30 5.08
CA LEU A 56 -7.86 -10.95 6.32
C LEU A 56 -8.77 -10.28 7.35
N GLY A 57 -10.04 -10.04 7.01
CA GLY A 57 -11.06 -9.58 7.95
C GLY A 57 -11.35 -8.08 7.91
N LEU A 58 -10.90 -7.34 6.88
CA LEU A 58 -11.43 -5.99 6.66
C LEU A 58 -12.90 -6.08 6.26
N ASP A 59 -13.75 -5.34 6.97
CA ASP A 59 -15.17 -5.25 6.68
C ASP A 59 -15.48 -4.24 5.54
N ASP A 60 -16.72 -4.27 5.04
CA ASP A 60 -17.16 -3.38 3.96
C ASP A 60 -16.97 -1.90 4.31
N ARG A 61 -17.22 -1.52 5.57
CA ARG A 61 -17.07 -0.13 6.02
C ARG A 61 -15.61 0.32 5.98
N GLN A 62 -14.69 -0.53 6.39
CA GLN A 62 -13.25 -0.26 6.36
C GLN A 62 -12.74 -0.17 4.93
N LEU A 63 -13.23 -1.05 4.04
CA LEU A 63 -12.91 -1.00 2.61
C LEU A 63 -13.46 0.27 1.95
N ASP A 64 -14.67 0.71 2.30
CA ASP A 64 -15.22 1.97 1.80
C ASP A 64 -14.40 3.18 2.26
N GLN A 65 -13.92 3.18 3.51
CA GLN A 65 -13.01 4.22 4.02
C GLN A 65 -11.70 4.25 3.22
N LEU A 66 -11.08 3.08 3.00
CA LEU A 66 -9.88 2.95 2.19
C LEU A 66 -10.13 3.43 0.76
N ARG A 67 -11.29 3.10 0.17
CA ARG A 67 -11.67 3.49 -1.18
C ARG A 67 -11.76 5.00 -1.31
N GLY A 68 -12.30 5.66 -0.30
CA GLY A 68 -12.32 7.11 -0.14
C GLY A 68 -10.97 7.74 0.22
N GLY A 69 -9.87 6.98 0.26
CA GLY A 69 -8.54 7.47 0.61
C GLY A 69 -8.37 7.82 2.08
N THR A 70 -9.15 7.21 2.96
CA THR A 70 -9.12 7.47 4.41
C THR A 70 -8.67 6.22 5.17
N PRO A 71 -7.71 6.33 6.11
CA PRO A 71 -7.36 5.23 6.99
C PRO A 71 -8.58 4.68 7.75
N PRO A 72 -8.79 3.35 7.74
CA PRO A 72 -9.97 2.74 8.33
C PRO A 72 -9.99 2.86 9.85
N SER A 73 -11.19 3.00 10.40
CA SER A 73 -11.43 3.03 11.85
C SER A 73 -11.57 1.61 12.43
N GLY A 74 -11.38 1.48 13.74
CA GLY A 74 -11.63 0.22 14.45
C GLY A 74 -10.50 -0.82 14.37
N LEU A 75 -9.34 -0.43 13.82
CA LEU A 75 -8.14 -1.26 13.85
C LEU A 75 -7.37 -1.10 15.17
N PRO A 76 -6.52 -2.07 15.54
CA PRO A 76 -5.59 -1.92 16.65
C PRO A 76 -4.71 -0.67 16.52
N LYS A 77 -4.19 -0.18 17.65
CA LYS A 77 -3.41 1.07 17.73
C LYS A 77 -2.25 1.11 16.73
N ALA A 78 -1.43 0.06 16.70
CA ALA A 78 -0.28 -0.03 15.79
C ALA A 78 -0.70 -0.01 14.31
N ALA A 79 -1.76 -0.73 13.94
CA ALA A 79 -2.30 -0.72 12.57
C ALA A 79 -2.88 0.65 12.19
N THR A 80 -3.61 1.29 13.11
CA THR A 80 -4.10 2.66 12.91
C THR A 80 -2.95 3.63 12.68
N ARG A 81 -1.90 3.57 13.50
CA ARG A 81 -0.70 4.41 13.32
C ARG A 81 -0.05 4.16 11.97
N ALA A 82 0.14 2.90 11.58
CA ALA A 82 0.71 2.52 10.30
C ALA A 82 0.00 3.19 9.11
N LEU A 83 -1.34 3.09 9.08
CA LEU A 83 -2.14 3.60 7.97
C LEU A 83 -2.26 5.13 7.97
N LEU A 84 -2.25 5.77 9.15
CA LEU A 84 -2.09 7.22 9.24
C LEU A 84 -0.75 7.67 8.66
N THR A 85 0.34 6.96 8.97
CA THR A 85 1.67 7.25 8.45
C THR A 85 1.74 7.10 6.94
N VAL A 86 1.18 6.01 6.38
CA VAL A 86 1.06 5.83 4.91
C VAL A 86 0.29 6.98 4.28
N ASN A 87 -0.87 7.35 4.84
CA ASN A 87 -1.69 8.44 4.33
C ASN A 87 -0.98 9.80 4.38
N THR A 88 -0.22 10.07 5.45
CA THR A 88 0.62 11.28 5.54
C THR A 88 1.67 11.29 4.44
N MET A 89 2.45 10.21 4.30
CA MET A 89 3.50 10.11 3.26
C MET A 89 2.93 10.28 1.85
N LEU A 90 1.76 9.71 1.55
CA LEU A 90 1.10 9.88 0.26
C LEU A 90 0.73 11.35 0.00
N ARG A 91 0.34 12.10 1.02
CA ARG A 91 -0.09 13.50 0.87
C ARG A 91 1.05 14.51 0.87
N THR A 92 2.11 14.26 1.62
CA THR A 92 3.16 15.26 1.89
C THR A 92 4.55 14.84 1.39
N ALA A 93 4.71 13.57 0.98
CA ALA A 93 6.00 12.97 0.66
C ALA A 93 7.05 13.09 1.79
N SER A 94 6.59 13.24 3.04
CA SER A 94 7.44 13.43 4.22
C SER A 94 6.72 13.00 5.50
N LEU A 95 7.49 12.89 6.58
CA LEU A 95 6.99 12.89 7.96
C LEU A 95 7.69 14.02 8.69
N ASP A 96 6.98 14.70 9.58
CA ASP A 96 7.62 15.55 10.59
C ASP A 96 8.17 14.71 11.75
N ASP A 97 8.93 15.36 12.63
CA ASP A 97 9.61 14.69 13.75
C ASP A 97 8.62 13.97 14.69
N ASP A 98 7.46 14.59 14.93
CA ASP A 98 6.42 14.02 15.79
C ASP A 98 5.79 12.77 15.15
N ALA A 99 5.42 12.82 13.86
CA ALA A 99 4.87 11.67 13.15
C ALA A 99 5.90 10.54 13.00
N TYR A 100 7.18 10.87 12.79
CA TYR A 100 8.27 9.89 12.79
C TYR A 100 8.36 9.20 14.16
N ALA A 101 8.48 9.97 15.24
CA ALA A 101 8.63 9.47 16.60
C ALA A 101 7.44 8.60 17.02
N ASP A 102 6.22 9.07 16.77
CA ASP A 102 4.98 8.32 17.03
C ASP A 102 4.95 6.98 16.28
N THR A 103 5.40 6.98 15.02
CA THR A 103 5.41 5.76 14.20
C THR A 103 6.44 4.77 14.74
N VAL A 104 7.65 5.24 15.04
CA VAL A 104 8.71 4.39 15.60
C VAL A 104 8.33 3.85 16.98
N ALA A 105 7.62 4.62 17.80
CA ALA A 105 7.15 4.14 19.11
C ALA A 105 6.19 2.94 19.00
N GLU A 106 5.33 2.92 17.96
CA GLU A 106 4.33 1.87 17.78
C GLU A 106 4.81 0.70 16.91
N LEU A 107 5.68 0.96 15.93
CA LEU A 107 6.09 0.00 14.90
C LEU A 107 7.59 -0.35 14.91
N GLY A 108 8.40 0.43 15.63
CA GLY A 108 9.85 0.42 15.50
C GLY A 108 10.34 0.97 14.16
N GLU A 109 11.65 1.19 14.07
CA GLU A 109 12.29 1.71 12.85
C GLU A 109 12.12 0.75 11.66
N ARG A 110 12.18 -0.56 11.91
CA ARG A 110 11.96 -1.56 10.87
C ARG A 110 10.55 -1.47 10.28
N GLY A 111 9.52 -1.34 11.12
CA GLY A 111 8.14 -1.22 10.65
C GLY A 111 7.94 0.07 9.85
N LEU A 112 8.50 1.19 10.29
CA LEU A 112 8.49 2.43 9.51
C LEU A 112 9.19 2.27 8.16
N ALA A 113 10.38 1.66 8.12
CA ALA A 113 11.11 1.43 6.88
C ALA A 113 10.29 0.57 5.90
N GLU A 114 9.70 -0.54 6.36
CA GLU A 114 8.86 -1.39 5.52
C GLU A 114 7.62 -0.63 4.98
N LEU A 115 7.02 0.27 5.76
CA LEU A 115 5.94 1.15 5.27
C LEU A 115 6.40 2.11 4.18
N VAL A 116 7.57 2.74 4.34
CA VAL A 116 8.16 3.64 3.32
C VAL A 116 8.36 2.88 2.01
N TRP A 117 9.00 1.70 2.07
CA TRP A 117 9.29 0.90 0.87
C TRP A 117 8.02 0.37 0.21
N LEU A 118 7.04 -0.08 0.98
CA LEU A 118 5.73 -0.48 0.45
C LEU A 118 5.05 0.68 -0.27
N THR A 119 4.98 1.84 0.38
CA THR A 119 4.29 3.03 -0.15
C THR A 119 4.93 3.48 -1.45
N GLY A 120 6.26 3.56 -1.50
CA GLY A 120 7.01 3.92 -2.70
C GLY A 120 6.88 2.87 -3.81
N TYR A 121 6.96 1.59 -3.46
CA TYR A 121 6.86 0.49 -4.44
C TYR A 121 5.52 0.50 -5.17
N TYR A 122 4.40 0.54 -4.44
CA TYR A 122 3.07 0.57 -5.06
C TYR A 122 2.78 1.92 -5.74
N SER A 123 3.33 3.04 -5.25
CA SER A 123 3.21 4.32 -5.97
C SER A 123 3.91 4.27 -7.33
N MET A 124 5.09 3.64 -7.39
CA MET A 124 5.82 3.43 -8.65
C MET A 124 5.08 2.47 -9.58
N LEU A 125 4.48 1.39 -9.05
CA LEU A 125 3.67 0.48 -9.86
C LEU A 125 2.41 1.17 -10.41
N ALA A 126 1.68 1.92 -9.58
CA ALA A 126 0.55 2.73 -10.02
C ALA A 126 0.93 3.69 -11.15
N LEU A 127 2.07 4.38 -11.04
CA LEU A 127 2.60 5.22 -12.13
C LEU A 127 2.86 4.41 -13.40
N ALA A 128 3.53 3.26 -13.30
CA ALA A 128 3.81 2.43 -14.46
C ALA A 128 2.53 1.93 -15.13
N LEU A 129 1.52 1.52 -14.35
CA LEU A 129 0.23 1.09 -14.85
C LEU A 129 -0.51 2.23 -15.55
N ALA A 130 -0.51 3.42 -14.98
CA ALA A 130 -1.13 4.60 -15.58
C ALA A 130 -0.45 5.02 -16.91
N VAL A 131 0.88 4.87 -17.02
CA VAL A 131 1.64 5.25 -18.22
C VAL A 131 1.55 4.21 -19.33
N PHE A 132 1.70 2.92 -18.98
CA PHE A 132 1.78 1.85 -19.96
C PHE A 132 0.43 1.20 -20.29
N ASP A 133 -0.62 1.47 -19.50
CA ASP A 133 -1.99 0.99 -19.67
C ASP A 133 -2.06 -0.46 -20.17
N PRO A 134 -1.44 -1.42 -19.45
CA PRO A 134 -1.40 -2.79 -19.91
C PRO A 134 -2.83 -3.37 -19.92
N PRO A 135 -3.14 -4.30 -20.84
CA PRO A 135 -4.45 -4.93 -20.89
C PRO A 135 -4.83 -5.47 -19.52
N ASN A 136 -5.96 -5.03 -18.97
CA ASN A 136 -6.39 -5.45 -17.64
C ASN A 136 -6.76 -6.94 -17.65
N PRO A 137 -5.98 -7.83 -17.01
CA PRO A 137 -6.28 -9.26 -16.97
C PRO A 137 -7.53 -9.57 -16.11
N LEU A 138 -8.03 -8.60 -15.35
CA LEU A 138 -9.19 -8.73 -14.46
C LEU A 138 -10.52 -8.37 -15.15
N GLY A 139 -10.48 -7.95 -16.43
CA GLY A 139 -11.65 -7.53 -17.20
C GLY A 139 -11.97 -6.04 -17.09
N PRO A 140 -13.00 -5.54 -17.81
CA PRO A 140 -13.39 -4.12 -17.74
C PRO A 140 -13.92 -3.75 -16.35
N GLU A 141 -13.67 -2.51 -15.94
CA GLU A 141 -14.23 -1.92 -14.71
C GLU A 141 -15.78 -2.01 -14.75
N ARG A 142 -16.40 -2.36 -13.62
CA ARG A 142 -17.86 -2.33 -13.45
C ARG A 142 -18.28 -1.11 -12.64
#